data_AF-A0AAE5VQU5-F1
#
_entry.id   AF-A0AAE5VQU5-F1
#
_cell.length_a   1.000
_cell.length_b   1.000
_cell.length_c   1.000
_cell.angle_alpha   90.00
_cell.angle_beta   90.00
_cell.angle_gamma   90.00
#
_symmetry.space_group_name_H-M   'P 1'
#
loop_
_entity.id
_entity.type
_entity.pdbx_description
1 polymer ?
#
loop_
_entity_poly.entity_id
_entity_poly.type
_entity_poly.pdbx_seq_one_letter_code
_entity_poly.pdbx_strand_id
1 'polypeptide(L)'
;MCRFLAYSGSPVWLDSLLIEPESSLVSQSMAAREAKTVVNGDGCGIGWYGERGEPGIYRGILPAWSDRNLTSLCHQLRAGIFLAHVRSATTGGVSMANCHPFGWGRHLFMHNGQIGGYEKVKRDIEILIPDEVYSSRAGNSDSEAIFLIAAGVGLDRDPIGALTKTLQICMDVVDRSGVDQPIRFSAIHTDGEKLHAFRWSSDARPPTLYWRNVGQGIAVASEPFATGLEKWEIIPANTVATIVGTHITFAPFNPVQQPQALMIA
;
A
#
# COMPACT_ATOMS: atom_id res chain seq x y z
N MET A 1 -9.18 -6.59 -6.33
CA MET A 1 -7.89 -5.94 -6.02
C MET A 1 -8.25 -4.67 -5.29
N CYS A 2 -7.68 -4.46 -4.10
CA CYS A 2 -7.93 -3.28 -3.28
C CYS A 2 -7.64 -1.98 -4.02
N ARG A 3 -8.19 -0.85 -3.57
CA ARG A 3 -7.83 0.49 -4.05
C ARG A 3 -7.20 1.28 -2.90
N PHE A 4 -6.22 2.12 -3.23
CA PHE A 4 -5.64 3.02 -2.24
C PHE A 4 -5.22 4.37 -2.83
N LEU A 5 -5.06 5.33 -1.92
CA LEU A 5 -4.57 6.67 -2.17
C LEU A 5 -3.55 7.04 -1.08
N ALA A 6 -2.47 7.68 -1.46
CA ALA A 6 -1.54 8.32 -0.54
C ALA A 6 -1.26 9.75 -0.98
N TYR A 7 -0.95 10.62 -0.02
CA TYR A 7 -0.65 12.01 -0.26
C TYR A 7 0.59 12.43 0.52
N SER A 8 1.41 13.30 -0.08
CA SER A 8 2.48 14.04 0.59
C SER A 8 2.53 15.47 0.05
N GLY A 9 2.56 16.46 0.93
CA GLY A 9 2.58 17.87 0.54
C GLY A 9 2.14 18.81 1.66
N SER A 10 1.61 19.96 1.26
CA SER A 10 1.01 20.92 2.21
C SER A 10 -0.24 20.30 2.85
N PRO A 11 -0.54 20.56 4.14
CA PRO A 11 -1.71 19.94 4.75
C PRO A 11 -3.01 20.28 4.03
N VAL A 12 -3.76 19.25 3.63
CA VAL A 12 -5.07 19.33 2.96
C VAL A 12 -6.15 18.64 3.77
N TRP A 13 -7.41 19.03 3.56
CA TRP A 13 -8.54 18.27 4.09
C TRP A 13 -8.62 16.91 3.39
N LEU A 14 -8.83 15.85 4.17
CA LEU A 14 -8.82 14.49 3.63
C LEU A 14 -9.96 14.26 2.63
N ASP A 15 -11.14 14.84 2.89
CA ASP A 15 -12.30 14.77 1.99
C ASP A 15 -12.05 15.29 0.57
N SER A 16 -11.22 16.33 0.41
CA SER A 16 -10.87 16.91 -0.89
C SER A 16 -10.20 15.93 -1.87
N LEU A 17 -9.59 14.87 -1.34
CA LEU A 17 -8.97 13.81 -2.15
C LEU A 17 -9.71 12.48 -2.03
N LEU A 18 -10.37 12.21 -0.90
CA LEU A 18 -10.97 10.90 -0.62
C LEU A 18 -12.47 10.81 -0.93
N ILE A 19 -13.19 11.93 -0.93
CA ILE A 19 -14.66 11.96 -1.02
C ILE A 19 -15.12 12.82 -2.20
N GLU A 20 -14.70 14.09 -2.25
CA GLU A 20 -15.22 15.09 -3.19
C GLU A 20 -15.00 14.76 -4.68
N PRO A 21 -13.87 14.15 -5.12
CA PRO A 21 -13.68 13.85 -6.54
C PRO A 21 -14.75 12.88 -7.08
N GLU A 22 -15.26 13.11 -8.30
CA GLU A 22 -16.32 12.27 -8.90
C GLU A 22 -15.96 10.76 -8.94
N SER A 23 -14.69 10.44 -9.19
CA SER A 23 -14.14 9.07 -9.14
C SER A 23 -13.23 8.85 -7.93
N SER A 24 -13.58 9.44 -6.77
CA SER A 24 -12.84 9.35 -5.51
C SER A 24 -12.64 7.91 -5.03
N LEU A 25 -11.77 7.72 -4.04
CA LEU A 25 -11.54 6.40 -3.44
C LEU A 25 -12.83 5.79 -2.89
N VAL A 26 -13.71 6.61 -2.30
CA VAL A 26 -15.04 6.17 -1.84
C VAL A 26 -15.92 5.78 -3.02
N SER A 27 -15.96 6.56 -4.11
CA SER A 27 -16.70 6.17 -5.32
C SER A 27 -16.14 4.87 -5.95
N GLN A 28 -14.82 4.71 -6.01
CA GLN A 28 -14.14 3.50 -6.50
C GLN A 28 -14.43 2.27 -5.62
N SER A 29 -14.75 2.46 -4.35
CA SER A 29 -15.17 1.33 -3.51
C SER A 29 -16.53 0.76 -3.92
N MET A 30 -17.42 1.55 -4.52
CA MET A 30 -18.72 1.11 -5.05
C MET A 30 -18.67 0.63 -6.52
N ALA A 31 -17.79 1.21 -7.33
CA ALA A 31 -17.69 0.92 -8.77
C ALA A 31 -16.27 1.12 -9.32
N ALA A 32 -15.35 0.21 -8.98
CA ALA A 32 -13.98 0.25 -9.48
C ALA A 32 -13.95 -0.05 -10.99
N ARG A 33 -13.26 0.78 -11.79
CA ARG A 33 -13.22 0.62 -13.26
C ARG A 33 -12.07 -0.28 -13.72
N GLU A 34 -11.00 -0.40 -12.92
CA GLU A 34 -9.82 -1.24 -13.22
C GLU A 34 -9.61 -2.44 -12.28
N ALA A 35 -10.55 -2.74 -11.37
CA ALA A 35 -10.42 -3.87 -10.45
C ALA A 35 -11.06 -5.16 -10.99
N LYS A 36 -10.53 -6.33 -10.54
CA LYS A 36 -11.13 -7.65 -10.80
C LYS A 36 -12.53 -7.84 -10.22
N THR A 37 -12.95 -6.99 -9.29
CA THR A 37 -14.25 -6.99 -8.61
C THR A 37 -14.84 -5.60 -8.68
N VAL A 38 -16.13 -5.49 -9.01
CA VAL A 38 -16.83 -4.19 -9.18
C VAL A 38 -16.89 -3.39 -7.87
N VAL A 39 -16.82 -4.08 -6.72
CA VAL A 39 -16.99 -3.52 -5.37
C VAL A 39 -15.79 -3.88 -4.49
N ASN A 40 -15.29 -2.91 -3.72
CA ASN A 40 -14.31 -3.08 -2.64
C ASN A 40 -14.98 -2.78 -1.30
N GLY A 41 -15.72 -3.75 -0.78
CA GLY A 41 -16.58 -3.58 0.41
C GLY A 41 -16.06 -4.25 1.68
N ASP A 42 -14.87 -4.84 1.67
CA ASP A 42 -14.38 -5.73 2.73
C ASP A 42 -13.58 -5.01 3.82
N GLY A 43 -13.76 -3.69 3.91
CA GLY A 43 -13.15 -2.82 4.89
C GLY A 43 -12.49 -1.58 4.29
N CYS A 44 -12.18 -0.63 5.16
CA CYS A 44 -11.54 0.63 4.84
C CYS A 44 -10.59 1.06 5.96
N GLY A 45 -9.69 1.97 5.64
CA GLY A 45 -8.87 2.60 6.67
C GLY A 45 -8.14 3.82 6.16
N ILE A 46 -7.81 4.70 7.11
CA ILE A 46 -6.98 5.89 6.90
C ILE A 46 -5.90 5.93 7.98
N GLY A 47 -4.71 6.35 7.60
CA GLY A 47 -3.63 6.68 8.52
C GLY A 47 -3.09 8.06 8.16
N TRP A 48 -2.85 8.92 9.16
CA TRP A 48 -2.45 10.30 8.92
C TRP A 48 -1.45 10.77 9.96
N TYR A 49 -0.59 11.71 9.57
CA TYR A 49 0.30 12.41 10.50
C TYR A 49 -0.31 13.76 10.85
N GLY A 50 -0.57 13.94 12.15
CA GLY A 50 -1.05 15.20 12.74
C GLY A 50 0.09 15.95 13.43
N GLU A 51 -0.18 16.48 14.62
CA GLU A 51 0.82 17.20 15.43
C GLU A 51 1.72 16.29 16.28
N ARG A 52 1.36 15.01 16.42
CA ARG A 52 2.14 14.02 17.16
C ARG A 52 3.18 13.35 16.27
N GLY A 53 4.21 12.76 16.89
CA GLY A 53 5.25 12.01 16.17
C GLY A 53 4.75 10.67 15.61
N GLU A 54 3.73 10.08 16.25
CA GLU A 54 3.08 8.87 15.77
C GLU A 54 1.85 9.17 14.91
N PRO A 55 1.58 8.36 13.87
CA PRO A 55 0.40 8.53 13.04
C PRO A 55 -0.89 8.15 13.78
N GLY A 56 -1.98 8.87 13.49
CA GLY A 56 -3.33 8.39 13.78
C GLY A 56 -3.73 7.31 12.78
N ILE A 57 -4.46 6.28 13.24
CA ILE A 57 -4.95 5.19 12.38
C ILE A 57 -6.42 4.92 12.71
N TYR A 58 -7.27 4.92 11.68
CA TYR A 58 -8.64 4.43 11.72
C TYR A 58 -8.79 3.26 10.74
N ARG A 59 -9.41 2.17 11.19
CA ARG A 59 -9.72 1.00 10.36
C ARG A 59 -11.14 0.53 10.67
N GLY A 60 -11.89 0.19 9.63
CA GLY A 60 -13.24 -0.32 9.71
C GLY A 60 -13.43 -1.53 8.81
N ILE A 61 -14.33 -2.44 9.19
CA ILE A 61 -14.75 -3.56 8.33
C ILE A 61 -15.97 -3.20 7.47
N LEU A 62 -16.57 -2.04 7.72
CA LEU A 62 -17.63 -1.52 6.88
C LEU A 62 -17.04 -1.02 5.56
N PRO A 63 -17.81 -1.12 4.46
CA PRO A 63 -17.46 -0.44 3.23
C PRO A 63 -17.30 1.08 3.43
N ALA A 64 -16.36 1.69 2.70
CA ALA A 64 -16.06 3.12 2.87
C ALA A 64 -17.28 4.03 2.59
N TRP A 65 -18.18 3.64 1.68
CA TRP A 65 -19.38 4.43 1.35
C TRP A 65 -20.46 4.42 2.45
N SER A 66 -20.41 3.46 3.37
CA SER A 66 -21.40 3.33 4.46
C SER A 66 -20.84 3.65 5.84
N ASP A 67 -19.52 3.85 5.96
CA ASP A 67 -18.88 4.20 7.22
C ASP A 67 -18.99 5.71 7.52
N ARG A 68 -19.98 6.09 8.33
CA ARG A 68 -20.19 7.48 8.74
C ARG A 68 -19.07 8.06 9.59
N ASN A 69 -18.34 7.22 10.34
CA ASN A 69 -17.22 7.67 11.15
C ASN A 69 -16.05 8.04 10.24
N LEU A 70 -15.76 7.21 9.23
CA LEU A 70 -14.76 7.53 8.21
C LEU A 70 -15.09 8.86 7.53
N THR A 71 -16.32 9.04 7.06
CA THR A 71 -16.77 10.30 6.44
C THR A 71 -16.59 11.49 7.38
N SER A 72 -17.02 11.38 8.63
CA SER A 72 -16.86 12.44 9.63
C SER A 72 -15.38 12.77 9.90
N LEU A 73 -14.49 11.77 9.91
CA LEU A 73 -13.06 11.97 10.08
C LEU A 73 -12.46 12.69 8.88
N CYS A 74 -12.78 12.27 7.65
CA CYS A 74 -12.28 12.90 6.43
C CYS A 74 -12.66 14.40 6.34
N HIS A 75 -13.84 14.78 6.82
CA HIS A 75 -14.30 16.18 6.85
C HIS A 75 -13.64 17.04 7.93
N GLN A 76 -12.99 16.43 8.93
CA GLN A 76 -12.43 17.15 10.09
C GLN A 76 -10.91 17.05 10.18
N LEU A 77 -10.29 16.11 9.48
CA LEU A 77 -8.86 15.91 9.51
C LEU A 77 -8.17 16.66 8.37
N ARG A 78 -7.09 17.33 8.73
CA ARG A 78 -6.16 17.98 7.80
C ARG A 78 -4.76 17.39 8.02
N ALA A 79 -4.13 16.90 6.96
CA ALA A 79 -2.81 16.27 7.05
C ALA A 79 -1.94 16.54 5.82
N GLY A 80 -0.63 16.72 6.03
CA GLY A 80 0.35 16.84 4.95
C GLY A 80 0.79 15.50 4.39
N ILE A 81 0.72 14.44 5.20
CA ILE A 81 0.95 13.06 4.78
C ILE A 81 -0.15 12.17 5.34
N PHE A 82 -0.79 11.40 4.45
CA PHE A 82 -1.78 10.40 4.84
C PHE A 82 -1.88 9.28 3.80
N LEU A 83 -2.35 8.13 4.26
CA LEU A 83 -2.64 6.92 3.50
C LEU A 83 -4.12 6.57 3.69
N ALA A 84 -4.77 6.15 2.63
CA ALA A 84 -6.16 5.70 2.63
C ALA A 84 -6.30 4.45 1.78
N HIS A 85 -7.04 3.46 2.26
CA HIS A 85 -7.14 2.17 1.61
C HIS A 85 -8.55 1.59 1.75
N VAL A 86 -9.07 1.03 0.65
CA VAL A 86 -10.33 0.28 0.62
C VAL A 86 -10.06 -1.15 0.17
N ARG A 87 -10.51 -2.10 0.98
CA ARG A 87 -10.13 -3.51 0.91
C ARG A 87 -11.12 -4.29 0.05
N SER A 88 -10.56 -5.18 -0.77
CA SER A 88 -11.24 -6.31 -1.38
C SER A 88 -10.49 -7.55 -0.92
N ALA A 89 -11.07 -8.32 -0.01
CA ALA A 89 -10.39 -9.37 0.72
C ALA A 89 -10.11 -10.57 -0.19
N THR A 90 -8.84 -10.78 -0.53
CA THR A 90 -8.35 -11.97 -1.24
C THR A 90 -7.68 -12.99 -0.31
N THR A 91 -7.10 -12.49 0.79
CA THR A 91 -6.32 -13.25 1.79
C THR A 91 -6.59 -12.65 3.17
N GLY A 92 -6.69 -13.53 4.18
CA GLY A 92 -7.16 -13.17 5.53
C GLY A 92 -8.65 -12.80 5.54
N GLY A 93 -9.41 -13.32 6.50
CA GLY A 93 -10.85 -13.01 6.61
C GLY A 93 -11.15 -11.51 6.73
N VAL A 94 -12.43 -11.15 6.64
CA VAL A 94 -12.90 -9.79 6.90
C VAL A 94 -12.73 -9.49 8.39
N SER A 95 -11.67 -8.76 8.73
CA SER A 95 -11.35 -8.34 10.08
C SER A 95 -10.65 -6.99 10.05
N MET A 96 -10.84 -6.19 11.10
CA MET A 96 -10.20 -4.88 11.24
C MET A 96 -8.67 -5.01 11.24
N ALA A 97 -8.15 -6.06 11.88
CA ALA A 97 -6.72 -6.34 11.94
C ALA A 97 -6.10 -6.63 10.56
N ASN A 98 -6.88 -7.07 9.58
CA ASN A 98 -6.42 -7.30 8.20
C ASN A 98 -6.65 -6.09 7.28
N CYS A 99 -7.16 -4.97 7.79
CA CYS A 99 -7.37 -3.76 7.01
C CYS A 99 -6.12 -2.85 7.08
N HIS A 100 -5.74 -2.30 5.93
CA HIS A 100 -4.71 -1.28 5.82
C HIS A 100 -5.21 0.11 6.27
N PRO A 101 -4.31 1.06 6.58
CA PRO A 101 -2.86 0.87 6.69
C PRO A 101 -2.44 0.14 7.97
N PHE A 102 -1.30 -0.53 7.92
CA PHE A 102 -0.60 -1.07 9.09
C PHE A 102 0.32 0.00 9.69
N GLY A 103 0.50 -0.05 11.00
CA GLY A 103 1.32 0.91 11.74
C GLY A 103 2.30 0.23 12.69
N TRP A 104 3.52 0.76 12.76
CA TRP A 104 4.54 0.35 13.73
C TRP A 104 5.44 1.55 14.03
N GLY A 105 5.47 1.99 15.30
CA GLY A 105 6.12 3.25 15.68
C GLY A 105 5.58 4.42 14.86
N ARG A 106 6.49 5.14 14.17
CA ARG A 106 6.13 6.23 13.26
C ARG A 106 5.79 5.78 11.85
N HIS A 107 5.85 4.49 11.53
CA HIS A 107 5.68 4.03 10.16
C HIS A 107 4.25 3.66 9.85
N LEU A 108 3.81 4.01 8.64
CA LEU A 108 2.60 3.49 8.01
C LEU A 108 2.96 2.69 6.76
N PHE A 109 2.19 1.63 6.51
CA PHE A 109 2.35 0.79 5.34
C PHE A 109 1.01 0.31 4.77
N MET A 110 0.89 0.34 3.45
CA MET A 110 -0.21 -0.31 2.74
C MET A 110 0.26 -1.02 1.48
N HIS A 111 -0.44 -2.08 1.11
CA HIS A 111 -0.02 -3.00 0.07
C HIS A 111 -1.23 -3.53 -0.71
N ASN A 112 -1.18 -3.35 -2.02
CA ASN A 112 -2.08 -3.97 -2.99
C ASN A 112 -1.27 -4.97 -3.81
N GLY A 113 -1.52 -6.25 -3.56
CA GLY A 113 -0.74 -7.33 -4.12
C GLY A 113 -0.97 -8.60 -3.33
N GLN A 114 -0.05 -9.54 -3.44
CA GLN A 114 -0.13 -10.82 -2.74
C GLN A 114 1.24 -11.50 -2.69
N ILE A 115 1.46 -12.31 -1.67
CA ILE A 115 2.39 -13.44 -1.75
C ILE A 115 1.62 -14.60 -2.40
N GLY A 116 2.11 -15.10 -3.53
CA GLY A 116 1.49 -16.23 -4.23
C GLY A 116 1.40 -17.47 -3.34
N GLY A 117 0.23 -18.12 -3.32
CA GLY A 117 0.00 -19.30 -2.48
C GLY A 117 0.21 -19.07 -0.98
N TYR A 118 0.04 -17.85 -0.48
CA TYR A 118 0.37 -17.46 0.90
C TYR A 118 -0.08 -18.47 1.97
N GLU A 119 -1.29 -19.01 1.91
CA GLU A 119 -1.77 -19.99 2.91
C GLU A 119 -0.89 -21.24 3.06
N LYS A 120 -0.17 -21.64 1.99
CA LYS A 120 0.77 -22.77 2.02
C LYS A 120 2.11 -22.41 2.66
N VAL A 121 2.56 -21.16 2.49
CA VAL A 121 3.87 -20.67 2.95
C VAL A 121 3.78 -19.82 4.21
N LYS A 122 2.56 -19.53 4.67
CA LYS A 122 2.28 -18.58 5.76
C LYS A 122 3.06 -18.88 7.01
N ARG A 123 3.12 -20.15 7.43
CA ARG A 123 3.89 -20.55 8.62
C ARG A 123 5.37 -20.23 8.47
N ASP A 124 5.94 -20.52 7.31
CA ASP A 124 7.35 -20.31 7.02
C ASP A 124 7.69 -18.82 6.86
N ILE A 125 6.73 -18.00 6.41
CA ILE A 125 6.85 -16.54 6.42
C ILE A 125 6.70 -15.97 7.83
N GLU A 126 5.75 -16.47 8.62
CA GLU A 126 5.41 -15.92 9.94
C GLU A 126 6.59 -16.04 10.92
N ILE A 127 7.32 -17.16 10.88
CA ILE A 127 8.52 -17.38 11.72
C ILE A 127 9.68 -16.42 11.38
N LEU A 128 9.62 -15.74 10.24
CA LEU A 128 10.63 -14.76 9.82
C LEU A 128 10.35 -13.35 10.37
N ILE A 129 9.19 -13.12 11.00
CA ILE A 129 8.89 -11.87 11.71
C ILE A 129 9.76 -11.84 12.98
N PRO A 130 10.68 -10.87 13.15
CA PRO A 130 11.55 -10.85 14.32
C PRO A 130 10.80 -10.65 15.64
N ASP A 131 11.30 -11.27 16.72
CA ASP A 131 10.65 -11.28 18.03
C ASP A 131 10.35 -9.87 18.57
N GLU A 132 11.27 -8.92 18.32
CA GLU A 132 11.15 -7.53 18.78
C GLU A 132 9.94 -6.77 18.19
N VAL A 133 9.41 -7.21 17.04
CA VAL A 133 8.25 -6.62 16.38
C VAL A 133 7.05 -7.56 16.35
N TYR A 134 7.23 -8.84 16.69
CA TYR A 134 6.19 -9.86 16.61
C TYR A 134 4.96 -9.53 17.46
N SER A 135 5.12 -8.88 18.62
CA SER A 135 3.98 -8.44 19.45
C SER A 135 3.05 -7.44 18.76
N SER A 136 3.48 -6.84 17.64
CA SER A 136 2.67 -5.92 16.83
C SER A 136 1.82 -6.66 15.78
N ARG A 137 2.03 -7.97 15.58
CA ARG A 137 1.25 -8.80 14.68
C ARG A 137 -0.15 -9.01 15.24
N ALA A 138 -1.15 -8.45 14.58
CA ALA A 138 -2.55 -8.53 15.02
C ALA A 138 -3.42 -9.31 14.02
N GLY A 139 -3.16 -9.15 12.74
CA GLY A 139 -3.85 -9.85 11.67
C GLY A 139 -3.13 -11.11 11.24
N ASN A 140 -3.51 -11.61 10.07
CA ASN A 140 -2.93 -12.81 9.50
C ASN A 140 -2.72 -12.70 7.98
N SER A 141 -2.72 -11.46 7.48
CA SER A 141 -2.45 -11.13 6.07
C SER A 141 -0.96 -11.24 5.74
N ASP A 142 -0.66 -11.50 4.47
CA ASP A 142 0.69 -11.40 3.91
C ASP A 142 1.26 -9.99 4.01
N SER A 143 0.41 -8.99 3.83
CA SER A 143 0.75 -7.58 3.81
C SER A 143 1.32 -7.10 5.14
N GLU A 144 0.71 -7.51 6.25
CA GLU A 144 1.24 -7.19 7.59
C GLU A 144 2.48 -8.02 7.92
N ALA A 145 2.60 -9.27 7.43
CA ALA A 145 3.84 -10.04 7.59
C ALA A 145 5.01 -9.37 6.88
N ILE A 146 4.82 -8.93 5.62
CA ILE A 146 5.81 -8.15 4.87
C ILE A 146 6.22 -6.90 5.66
N PHE A 147 5.25 -6.15 6.18
CA PHE A 147 5.53 -4.93 6.92
C PHE A 147 6.35 -5.19 8.19
N LEU A 148 6.00 -6.19 8.98
CA LEU A 148 6.69 -6.48 10.23
C LEU A 148 8.07 -7.12 10.02
N ILE A 149 8.24 -7.98 9.00
CA ILE A 149 9.57 -8.45 8.62
C ILE A 149 10.43 -7.24 8.22
N ALA A 150 9.91 -6.33 7.40
CA ALA A 150 10.62 -5.11 7.01
C ALA A 150 11.00 -4.25 8.23
N ALA A 151 10.07 -4.07 9.18
CA ALA A 151 10.30 -3.36 10.44
C ALA A 151 11.52 -3.93 11.18
N GLY A 152 11.55 -5.25 11.42
CA GLY A 152 12.64 -5.89 12.14
C GLY A 152 13.98 -5.93 11.37
N VAL A 153 13.98 -5.92 10.04
CA VAL A 153 15.24 -5.93 9.25
C VAL A 153 15.82 -4.54 8.97
N GLY A 154 15.16 -3.47 9.38
CA GLY A 154 15.73 -2.11 9.36
C GLY A 154 14.91 -1.03 8.67
N LEU A 155 13.58 -1.11 8.72
CA LEU A 155 12.68 -0.11 8.12
C LEU A 155 12.96 1.32 8.58
N ASP A 156 13.34 1.52 9.86
CA ASP A 156 13.69 2.85 10.40
C ASP A 156 14.94 3.46 9.75
N ARG A 157 15.86 2.64 9.21
CA ARG A 157 17.17 3.08 8.73
C ARG A 157 17.23 3.17 7.20
N ASP A 158 16.74 2.14 6.54
CA ASP A 158 16.72 2.03 5.08
C ASP A 158 15.43 1.33 4.64
N PRO A 159 14.32 2.07 4.46
CA PRO A 159 13.05 1.48 4.08
C PRO A 159 13.09 0.71 2.75
N ILE A 160 13.87 1.21 1.79
CA ILE A 160 13.98 0.60 0.46
C ILE A 160 14.78 -0.71 0.57
N GLY A 161 15.92 -0.71 1.26
CA GLY A 161 16.71 -1.91 1.51
C GLY A 161 15.97 -2.94 2.38
N ALA A 162 15.24 -2.49 3.39
CA ALA A 162 14.44 -3.35 4.25
C ALA A 162 13.35 -4.10 3.46
N LEU A 163 12.55 -3.38 2.66
CA LEU A 163 11.53 -3.99 1.81
C LEU A 163 12.14 -4.85 0.69
N THR A 164 13.31 -4.46 0.16
CA THR A 164 14.08 -5.27 -0.79
C THR A 164 14.41 -6.63 -0.19
N LYS A 165 15.03 -6.63 1.00
CA LYS A 165 15.41 -7.84 1.74
C LYS A 165 14.20 -8.68 2.14
N THR A 166 13.12 -8.05 2.59
CA THR A 166 11.87 -8.76 2.91
C THR A 166 11.32 -9.50 1.71
N LEU A 167 11.25 -8.85 0.53
CA LEU A 167 10.74 -9.51 -0.68
C LEU A 167 11.65 -10.65 -1.17
N GLN A 168 12.97 -10.52 -1.01
CA GLN A 168 13.92 -11.62 -1.26
C GLN A 168 13.64 -12.81 -0.36
N ILE A 169 13.49 -12.58 0.94
CA ILE A 169 13.15 -13.62 1.92
C ILE A 169 11.83 -14.30 1.56
N CYS A 170 10.79 -13.52 1.23
CA CYS A 170 9.50 -14.09 0.82
C CYS A 170 9.62 -14.92 -0.46
N MET A 171 10.43 -14.49 -1.43
CA MET A 171 10.68 -15.24 -2.67
C MET A 171 11.36 -16.57 -2.38
N ASP A 172 12.40 -16.57 -1.57
CA ASP A 172 13.12 -17.80 -1.21
C ASP A 172 12.20 -18.84 -0.58
N VAL A 173 11.23 -18.42 0.25
CA VAL A 173 10.24 -19.31 0.83
C VAL A 173 9.26 -19.84 -0.22
N VAL A 174 8.75 -18.96 -1.11
CA VAL A 174 7.85 -19.36 -2.20
C VAL A 174 8.53 -20.37 -3.12
N ASP A 175 9.76 -20.10 -3.55
CA ASP A 175 10.54 -20.97 -4.44
C ASP A 175 10.79 -22.36 -3.83
N ARG A 176 11.17 -22.42 -2.54
CA ARG A 176 11.40 -23.71 -1.83
C ARG A 176 10.13 -24.50 -1.61
N SER A 177 8.97 -23.84 -1.52
CA SER A 177 7.68 -24.49 -1.31
C SER A 177 7.10 -25.13 -2.58
N GLY A 178 7.67 -24.84 -3.75
CA GLY A 178 7.16 -25.29 -5.05
C GLY A 178 5.85 -24.60 -5.47
N VAL A 179 5.54 -23.44 -4.90
CA VAL A 179 4.40 -22.61 -5.30
C VAL A 179 4.76 -21.81 -6.56
N ASP A 180 3.93 -21.89 -7.60
CA ASP A 180 4.16 -21.24 -8.90
C ASP A 180 3.52 -19.84 -9.03
N GLN A 181 2.87 -19.36 -7.97
CA GLN A 181 2.15 -18.10 -7.98
C GLN A 181 3.08 -16.92 -7.68
N PRO A 182 2.98 -15.81 -8.43
CA PRO A 182 3.91 -14.69 -8.29
C PRO A 182 3.67 -13.88 -7.02
N ILE A 183 4.74 -13.23 -6.53
CA ILE A 183 4.63 -12.13 -5.57
C ILE A 183 4.34 -10.85 -6.35
N ARG A 184 3.27 -10.16 -5.99
CA ARG A 184 2.89 -8.86 -6.57
C ARG A 184 2.98 -7.80 -5.48
N PHE A 185 3.60 -6.67 -5.78
CA PHE A 185 3.94 -5.67 -4.79
C PHE A 185 3.73 -4.25 -5.33
N SER A 186 2.51 -3.73 -5.16
CA SER A 186 2.24 -2.29 -5.24
C SER A 186 2.00 -1.78 -3.82
N ALA A 187 2.91 -0.99 -3.28
CA ALA A 187 2.89 -0.65 -1.86
C ALA A 187 3.29 0.80 -1.60
N ILE A 188 2.82 1.33 -0.48
CA ILE A 188 3.22 2.63 0.05
C ILE A 188 3.76 2.42 1.46
N HIS A 189 4.94 2.97 1.71
CA HIS A 189 5.52 3.13 3.04
C HIS A 189 5.72 4.62 3.32
N THR A 190 5.58 5.03 4.57
CA THR A 190 6.01 6.35 5.02
C THR A 190 6.37 6.33 6.51
N ASP A 191 7.28 7.20 6.91
CA ASP A 191 7.70 7.46 8.30
C ASP A 191 7.17 8.79 8.85
N GLY A 192 6.32 9.48 8.09
CA GLY A 192 5.80 10.82 8.41
C GLY A 192 6.61 11.97 7.84
N GLU A 193 7.74 11.70 7.20
CA GLU A 193 8.55 12.71 6.49
C GLU A 193 8.71 12.37 5.01
N LYS A 194 8.98 11.09 4.71
CA LYS A 194 9.16 10.56 3.35
C LYS A 194 8.08 9.56 3.04
N LEU A 195 7.65 9.54 1.78
CA LEU A 195 6.73 8.54 1.26
C LEU A 195 7.42 7.78 0.13
N HIS A 196 7.45 6.45 0.25
CA HIS A 196 7.99 5.54 -0.75
C HIS A 196 6.86 4.76 -1.41
N ALA A 197 6.77 4.84 -2.72
CA ALA A 197 5.79 4.14 -3.54
C ALA A 197 6.49 3.10 -4.42
N PHE A 198 6.20 1.82 -4.16
CA PHE A 198 6.85 0.68 -4.80
C PHE A 198 5.91 0.08 -5.83
N ARG A 199 6.43 -0.21 -7.04
CA ARG A 199 5.71 -0.97 -8.06
C ARG A 199 6.59 -2.09 -8.60
N TRP A 200 6.29 -3.33 -8.21
CA TRP A 200 7.05 -4.51 -8.59
C TRP A 200 6.19 -5.79 -8.63
N SER A 201 6.66 -6.79 -9.36
CA SER A 201 6.15 -8.17 -9.32
C SER A 201 7.27 -9.12 -9.71
N SER A 202 7.19 -10.36 -9.25
CA SER A 202 8.06 -11.45 -9.70
C SER A 202 7.70 -11.97 -11.09
N ASP A 203 6.52 -11.61 -11.60
CA ASP A 203 6.12 -11.78 -13.01
C ASP A 203 6.06 -10.43 -13.74
N ALA A 204 5.79 -10.45 -15.04
CA ALA A 204 5.65 -9.25 -15.87
C ALA A 204 4.35 -8.44 -15.61
N ARG A 205 3.63 -8.69 -14.52
CA ARG A 205 2.29 -8.11 -14.24
C ARG A 205 2.23 -7.46 -12.85
N PRO A 206 3.04 -6.41 -12.58
CA PRO A 206 2.90 -5.64 -11.36
C PRO A 206 1.55 -4.92 -11.31
N PRO A 207 0.88 -4.86 -10.14
CA PRO A 207 -0.32 -4.05 -9.98
C PRO A 207 -0.04 -2.59 -10.35
N THR A 208 -1.06 -1.90 -10.83
CA THR A 208 -0.94 -0.52 -11.25
C THR A 208 -0.70 0.41 -10.06
N LEU A 209 0.03 1.49 -10.34
CA LEU A 209 0.31 2.56 -9.39
C LEU A 209 0.59 3.83 -10.19
N TYR A 210 -0.15 4.89 -9.89
CA TYR A 210 -0.10 6.16 -10.59
C TYR A 210 0.25 7.27 -9.62
N TRP A 211 0.83 8.34 -10.13
CA TRP A 211 1.08 9.55 -9.38
C TRP A 211 0.58 10.78 -10.15
N ARG A 212 0.29 11.85 -9.40
CA ARG A 212 -0.10 13.15 -9.95
C ARG A 212 0.36 14.25 -9.00
N ASN A 213 0.89 15.33 -9.55
CA ASN A 213 1.04 16.59 -8.81
C ASN A 213 -0.32 17.29 -8.74
N VAL A 214 -0.86 17.47 -7.53
CA VAL A 214 -2.16 18.11 -7.27
C VAL A 214 -2.03 19.58 -6.87
N GLY A 215 -0.92 20.22 -7.26
CA GLY A 215 -0.58 21.62 -6.94
C GLY A 215 -0.05 21.78 -5.51
N GLN A 216 -0.78 21.27 -4.52
CA GLN A 216 -0.41 21.38 -3.10
C GLN A 216 0.55 20.27 -2.64
N GLY A 217 0.72 19.22 -3.44
CA GLY A 217 1.47 18.02 -3.09
C GLY A 217 1.47 16.98 -4.20
N ILE A 218 2.01 15.81 -3.91
CA ILE A 218 1.96 14.62 -4.76
C ILE A 218 0.90 13.66 -4.21
N ALA A 219 -0.04 13.26 -5.06
CA ALA A 219 -0.95 12.16 -4.79
C ALA A 219 -0.46 10.90 -5.53
N VAL A 220 -0.53 9.75 -4.86
CA VAL A 220 -0.27 8.42 -5.44
C VAL A 220 -1.51 7.57 -5.27
N ALA A 221 -1.96 6.91 -6.33
CA ALA A 221 -3.18 6.11 -6.29
C ALA A 221 -3.02 4.82 -7.10
N SER A 222 -3.70 3.77 -6.67
CA SER A 222 -3.74 2.51 -7.41
C SER A 222 -4.54 2.58 -8.71
N GLU A 223 -5.38 3.61 -8.87
CA GLU A 223 -6.15 3.93 -10.07
C GLU A 223 -6.43 5.44 -10.09
N PRO A 224 -6.32 6.09 -11.26
CA PRO A 224 -6.60 7.52 -11.39
C PRO A 224 -7.99 7.91 -10.86
N PHE A 225 -8.08 9.08 -10.23
CA PHE A 225 -9.37 9.69 -9.90
C PHE A 225 -9.46 11.11 -10.50
N ALA A 226 -10.70 11.57 -10.68
CA ALA A 226 -11.14 12.76 -11.42
C ALA A 226 -11.24 12.58 -12.95
N THR A 227 -12.20 13.31 -13.53
CA THR A 227 -12.66 13.31 -14.92
C THR A 227 -12.29 14.66 -15.55
N GLY A 228 -11.03 14.83 -16.01
CA GLY A 228 -10.57 16.10 -16.59
C GLY A 228 -9.25 16.00 -17.36
N LEU A 229 -8.73 17.15 -17.82
CA LEU A 229 -7.44 17.34 -18.52
C LEU A 229 -6.21 16.99 -17.65
N GLU A 230 -6.43 16.59 -16.40
CA GLU A 230 -5.40 16.30 -15.41
C GLU A 230 -4.82 14.91 -15.62
N LYS A 231 -3.55 14.85 -16.02
CA LYS A 231 -2.91 13.61 -16.40
C LYS A 231 -2.27 12.93 -15.18
N TRP A 232 -2.81 11.77 -14.81
CA TRP A 232 -2.11 10.82 -13.96
C TRP A 232 -1.01 10.12 -14.76
N GLU A 233 0.15 9.96 -14.15
CA GLU A 233 1.28 9.25 -14.75
C GLU A 233 1.48 7.90 -14.07
N ILE A 234 1.69 6.85 -14.86
CA ILE A 234 1.97 5.52 -14.31
C ILE A 234 3.40 5.48 -13.78
N ILE A 235 3.58 5.02 -12.54
CA ILE A 235 4.92 4.70 -12.03
C ILE A 235 5.43 3.49 -12.82
N PRO A 236 6.62 3.51 -13.44
CA PRO A 236 7.13 2.38 -14.21
C PRO A 236 7.21 1.09 -13.38
N ALA A 237 7.17 -0.07 -14.05
CA ALA A 237 7.43 -1.34 -13.39
C ALA A 237 8.85 -1.36 -12.80
N ASN A 238 9.07 -2.18 -11.76
CA ASN A 238 10.37 -2.37 -11.11
C ASN A 238 10.99 -1.05 -10.63
N THR A 239 10.16 -0.19 -10.04
CA THR A 239 10.55 1.17 -9.63
C THR A 239 10.06 1.46 -8.22
N VAL A 240 10.88 2.20 -7.48
CA VAL A 240 10.45 2.90 -6.27
C VAL A 240 10.48 4.40 -6.54
N ALA A 241 9.36 5.07 -6.28
CA ALA A 241 9.27 6.51 -6.25
C ALA A 241 9.40 6.98 -4.79
N THR A 242 10.26 7.96 -4.53
CA THR A 242 10.41 8.60 -3.22
C THR A 242 9.90 10.02 -3.30
N ILE A 243 9.01 10.37 -2.38
CA ILE A 243 8.32 11.66 -2.32
C ILE A 243 8.65 12.35 -1.00
N VAL A 244 9.05 13.61 -1.10
CA VAL A 244 9.31 14.50 0.04
C VAL A 244 8.64 15.84 -0.24
N GLY A 245 7.53 16.10 0.47
CA GLY A 245 6.68 17.25 0.18
C GLY A 245 6.14 17.20 -1.25
N THR A 246 6.55 18.15 -2.09
CA THR A 246 6.11 18.26 -3.50
C THR A 246 7.10 17.64 -4.50
N HIS A 247 8.23 17.10 -4.03
CA HIS A 247 9.26 16.55 -4.90
C HIS A 247 9.14 15.02 -5.00
N ILE A 248 9.30 14.49 -6.21
CA ILE A 248 9.27 13.06 -6.50
C ILE A 248 10.52 12.65 -7.29
N THR A 249 11.17 11.59 -6.85
CA THR A 249 12.34 10.98 -7.52
C THR A 249 12.10 9.50 -7.75
N PHE A 250 12.62 8.94 -8.84
CA PHE A 250 12.46 7.52 -9.19
C PHE A 250 13.81 6.80 -9.13
N ALA A 251 13.81 5.57 -8.62
CA ALA A 251 14.96 4.68 -8.63
C ALA A 251 14.55 3.25 -9.01
N PRO A 252 15.44 2.46 -9.63
CA PRO A 252 15.18 1.04 -9.86
C PRO A 252 14.88 0.29 -8.55
N PHE A 253 13.89 -0.60 -8.58
CA PHE A 253 13.54 -1.48 -7.47
C PHE A 253 13.36 -2.90 -7.99
N ASN A 254 14.40 -3.71 -7.82
CA ASN A 254 14.49 -5.08 -8.31
C ASN A 254 14.97 -5.99 -7.18
N PRO A 255 14.08 -6.41 -6.26
CA PRO A 255 14.45 -7.27 -5.15
C PRO A 255 14.97 -8.62 -5.59
N VAL A 256 14.49 -9.15 -6.70
CA VAL A 256 14.94 -10.43 -7.25
C VAL A 256 15.35 -10.20 -8.70
N GLN A 257 16.44 -10.84 -9.15
CA GLN A 257 16.77 -10.88 -10.58
C GLN A 257 15.63 -11.59 -11.31
N GLN A 258 14.86 -10.84 -12.10
CA GLN A 258 13.90 -11.45 -13.02
C GLN A 258 14.71 -12.24 -14.07
N PRO A 259 14.30 -13.46 -14.44
CA PRO A 259 14.91 -14.14 -15.57
C PRO A 259 14.85 -13.20 -16.78
N GLN A 260 15.99 -12.95 -17.43
CA GLN A 260 16.01 -12.16 -18.65
C GLN A 260 14.96 -12.74 -19.59
N ALA A 261 13.97 -11.92 -19.97
CA ALA A 261 13.05 -12.30 -21.02
C ALA A 261 13.92 -12.64 -22.24
N LEU A 262 13.93 -13.91 -22.64
CA LEU A 262 14.38 -14.29 -23.97
C LEU A 262 13.56 -13.43 -24.93
N MET A 263 14.19 -12.42 -25.53
CA MET A 263 13.63 -11.73 -26.68
C MET A 263 13.46 -12.80 -27.75
N ILE A 264 12.24 -13.33 -27.86
CA ILE A 264 11.86 -14.10 -29.03
C ILE A 264 11.78 -13.07 -30.16
N ALA A 265 12.78 -13.11 -31.02
CA ALA A 265 12.92 -12.28 -32.21
C ALA A 265 11.83 -12.62 -33.25
#